data_AF-A0A016AH33-F1
#
_entry.id   AF-A0A016AH33-F1
#
_cell.length_a   1.000
_cell.length_b   1.000
_cell.length_c   1.000
_cell.angle_alpha   90.00
_cell.angle_beta   90.00
_cell.angle_gamma   90.00
#
_symmetry.space_group_name_H-M   'P 1'
#
loop_
_entity.id
_entity.type
_entity.pdbx_description
1 polymer ?
#
loop_
_entity_poly.entity_id
_entity_poly.type
_entity_poly.pdbx_seq_one_letter_code
_entity_poly.pdbx_strand_id
1 'polypeptide(L)'
;MKKLKQCVGVLTGLLLLSCSNADRTVSKSTIDVAGAMENLQELKVSQLGSKIKFVPLETNDSTLVANHWNFLVTDKYVIVSNMGYGSSQKCMTFDLNTGKYIATVGHPGQDPEAYGNCIPIMDESGSDVLYFFTPKGRLVKYSMDGRFLGSINSKIANRRLTSYPLINDTVMTAVLSGSTLEGDRYISLLRMDLEMNLIDSIAVVTQGNPIDPYARIRYSEAFIQEHPSLMPHSGLTFRKLKGKREDAGQMVEEISGSNQMWQTDGSVRFHQAFNDSIYDMSAEGTPITYVFDTGKWRYPVEEAGKTVMTSAHAFVTDVTETTDKIIFAVSNGWFGEDNKGYVGLYDKKSGATTMGEIEKGFEDDLTGFAPFYPVRTNGKGQLIGVMTIEDITKWVEKHPAEKRPTFIETLAEDANPVLVIVES
;
A
#
# COMPACT_ATOMS: atom_id res chain seq x y z
N MET A 1 -14.36 41.01 55.80
CA MET A 1 -13.04 40.38 55.97
C MET A 1 -12.74 39.51 54.75
N LYS A 2 -11.58 39.75 54.11
CA LYS A 2 -10.90 38.99 53.01
C LYS A 2 -11.73 38.75 51.73
N LYS A 3 -11.71 39.67 50.75
CA LYS A 3 -10.76 39.80 49.61
C LYS A 3 -10.57 38.48 48.82
N LEU A 4 -11.26 38.34 47.69
CA LEU A 4 -10.80 37.56 46.55
C LEU A 4 -10.47 38.55 45.42
N LYS A 5 -9.20 38.55 45.00
CA LYS A 5 -8.64 39.48 44.03
C LYS A 5 -9.20 39.20 42.64
N GLN A 6 -9.71 40.24 42.00
CA GLN A 6 -9.84 40.35 40.55
C GLN A 6 -8.42 40.36 39.95
N CYS A 7 -8.14 39.44 39.03
CA CYS A 7 -7.10 39.62 38.04
C CYS A 7 -7.78 39.83 36.70
N VAL A 8 -7.83 41.09 36.29
CA VAL A 8 -8.03 41.53 34.91
C VAL A 8 -6.84 41.02 34.11
N GLY A 9 -7.09 40.18 33.13
CA GLY A 9 -6.14 39.76 32.10
C GLY A 9 -6.80 39.95 30.75
N VAL A 10 -6.48 41.07 30.10
CA VAL A 10 -6.83 41.40 28.73
C VAL A 10 -6.32 40.29 27.81
N LEU A 11 -7.22 39.54 27.16
CA LEU A 11 -6.89 38.64 26.06
C LEU A 11 -7.48 39.21 24.77
N THR A 12 -6.85 40.29 24.29
CA THR A 12 -7.14 40.89 22.99
C THR A 12 -6.01 40.54 22.04
N GLY A 13 -6.33 39.84 20.95
CA GLY A 13 -5.52 39.78 19.73
C GLY A 13 -4.38 38.76 19.73
N LEU A 14 -4.58 37.66 19.00
CA LEU A 14 -3.64 36.99 18.07
C LEU A 14 -4.10 35.53 17.85
N LEU A 15 -5.15 35.37 17.06
CA LEU A 15 -5.51 34.10 16.42
C LEU A 15 -5.45 34.31 14.90
N LEU A 16 -4.22 34.49 14.41
CA LEU A 16 -3.83 34.33 13.02
C LEU A 16 -2.40 33.76 13.03
N LEU A 17 -2.30 32.45 13.23
CA LEU A 17 -1.15 31.67 12.75
C LEU A 17 -1.61 30.81 11.58
N SER A 18 -2.03 31.54 10.54
CA SER A 18 -1.82 31.12 9.16
C SER A 18 -0.32 31.31 8.87
N CYS A 19 0.30 30.31 8.26
CA CYS A 19 1.70 30.26 7.83
C CYS A 19 2.79 30.25 8.94
N SER A 20 3.16 29.07 9.39
CA SER A 20 4.57 28.70 9.57
C SER A 20 4.82 27.53 8.62
N ASN A 21 5.55 27.65 7.50
CA ASN A 21 7.01 27.81 7.46
C ASN A 21 7.71 27.27 8.71
N ALA A 22 7.27 26.11 9.20
CA ALA A 22 8.21 25.20 9.82
C ALA A 22 9.09 24.72 8.67
N ASP A 23 10.37 25.10 8.70
CA ASP A 23 11.42 24.43 7.94
C ASP A 23 11.38 22.94 8.29
N ARG A 24 10.51 22.19 7.61
CA ARG A 24 10.70 20.75 7.43
C ARG A 24 12.01 20.67 6.66
N THR A 25 13.08 20.17 7.29
CA THR A 25 14.34 19.91 6.60
C THR A 25 14.07 18.93 5.47
N VAL A 26 13.93 19.44 4.25
CA VAL A 26 13.62 18.67 3.05
C VAL A 26 14.95 18.17 2.47
N SER A 27 15.25 16.88 2.58
CA SER A 27 16.20 16.25 1.66
C SER A 27 15.44 15.94 0.36
N LYS A 28 15.15 16.96 -0.46
CA LYS A 28 14.22 16.79 -1.58
C LYS A 28 14.89 16.10 -2.76
N SER A 29 14.53 14.85 -3.03
CA SER A 29 14.70 14.25 -4.35
C SER A 29 13.39 14.33 -5.13
N THR A 30 13.39 15.05 -6.25
CA THR A 30 12.22 15.16 -7.13
C THR A 30 12.26 14.04 -8.17
N ILE A 31 11.18 13.29 -8.30
CA ILE A 31 10.97 12.28 -9.34
C ILE A 31 10.25 12.98 -10.50
N ASP A 32 10.92 13.20 -11.62
CA ASP A 32 10.35 13.86 -12.80
C ASP A 32 9.34 12.96 -13.51
N VAL A 33 8.08 13.02 -13.09
CA VAL A 33 6.98 12.25 -13.69
C VAL A 33 6.49 12.93 -14.96
N ALA A 34 6.39 14.26 -14.97
CA ALA A 34 5.90 15.02 -16.11
C ALA A 34 6.77 14.83 -17.34
N GLY A 35 8.09 15.01 -17.21
CA GLY A 35 9.04 14.83 -18.30
C GLY A 35 9.06 13.40 -18.81
N ALA A 36 8.96 12.41 -17.91
CA ALA A 36 8.92 11.00 -18.28
C ALA A 36 7.62 10.60 -19.00
N MET A 37 6.46 11.12 -18.57
CA MET A 37 5.16 10.90 -19.24
C MET A 37 5.15 11.48 -20.67
N GLU A 38 5.85 12.57 -20.92
CA GLU A 38 5.98 13.17 -22.26
C GLU A 38 6.97 12.42 -23.16
N ASN A 39 7.88 11.64 -22.58
CA ASN A 39 8.97 10.96 -23.28
C ASN A 39 9.04 9.48 -22.88
N LEU A 40 7.99 8.74 -23.23
CA LEU A 40 7.88 7.32 -22.91
C LEU A 40 8.99 6.50 -23.58
N GLN A 41 9.48 5.52 -22.83
CA GLN A 41 10.51 4.57 -23.23
C GLN A 41 10.05 3.15 -22.90
N GLU A 42 10.62 2.19 -23.61
CA GLU A 42 10.52 0.78 -23.25
C GLU A 42 11.29 0.55 -21.93
N LEU A 43 10.65 -0.13 -20.98
CA LEU A 43 11.27 -0.54 -19.73
C LEU A 43 11.66 -2.01 -19.80
N LYS A 44 12.80 -2.35 -19.20
CA LYS A 44 13.39 -3.69 -19.28
C LYS A 44 13.67 -4.28 -17.91
N VAL A 45 13.51 -5.58 -17.77
CA VAL A 45 13.85 -6.30 -16.54
C VAL A 45 15.33 -6.13 -16.20
N SER A 46 16.22 -6.04 -17.19
CA SER A 46 17.65 -5.74 -16.97
C SER A 46 17.92 -4.39 -16.30
N GLN A 47 16.97 -3.44 -16.34
CA GLN A 47 17.07 -2.19 -15.58
C GLN A 47 16.72 -2.39 -14.10
N LEU A 48 16.04 -3.47 -13.74
CA LEU A 48 15.65 -3.81 -12.37
C LEU A 48 16.69 -4.69 -11.67
N GLY A 49 17.24 -5.68 -12.38
CA GLY A 49 18.25 -6.60 -11.89
C GLY A 49 18.85 -7.47 -13.00
N SER A 50 19.87 -8.28 -12.68
CA SER A 50 20.57 -9.10 -13.67
C SER A 50 19.96 -10.50 -13.87
N LYS A 51 19.02 -10.90 -13.01
CA LYS A 51 18.43 -12.23 -13.03
C LYS A 51 16.97 -12.23 -12.65
N ILE A 52 16.17 -12.98 -13.41
CA ILE A 52 14.75 -13.24 -13.17
C ILE A 52 14.52 -14.72 -12.88
N LYS A 53 13.63 -15.02 -11.93
CA LYS A 53 13.21 -16.37 -11.54
C LYS A 53 11.69 -16.46 -11.53
N PHE A 54 11.18 -17.62 -11.91
CA PHE A 54 9.78 -17.98 -11.83
C PHE A 54 9.62 -19.10 -10.81
N VAL A 55 8.83 -18.86 -9.75
CA VAL A 55 8.64 -19.79 -8.63
C VAL A 55 7.15 -20.12 -8.50
N PRO A 56 6.68 -21.24 -9.07
CA PRO A 56 5.32 -21.70 -8.88
C PRO A 56 5.04 -22.00 -7.41
N LEU A 57 3.97 -21.42 -6.85
CA LEU A 57 3.52 -21.80 -5.52
C LEU A 57 2.93 -23.22 -5.57
N GLU A 58 3.27 -24.04 -4.57
CA GLU A 58 2.75 -25.39 -4.43
C GLU A 58 1.22 -25.37 -4.47
N THR A 59 0.64 -26.25 -5.28
CA THR A 59 -0.81 -26.34 -5.49
C THR A 59 -1.30 -27.73 -5.09
N ASN A 60 -2.29 -27.75 -4.21
CA ASN A 60 -3.10 -28.90 -3.85
C ASN A 60 -4.42 -28.41 -3.21
N ASP A 61 -5.38 -29.31 -2.99
CA ASP A 61 -6.71 -28.99 -2.44
C ASP A 61 -6.69 -28.16 -1.14
N SER A 62 -5.62 -28.25 -0.35
CA SER A 62 -5.49 -27.55 0.94
C SER A 62 -4.78 -26.20 0.84
N THR A 63 -4.15 -25.90 -0.30
CA THR A 63 -3.26 -24.74 -0.51
C THR A 63 -3.71 -23.79 -1.60
N LEU A 64 -4.89 -24.01 -2.19
CA LEU A 64 -5.44 -23.17 -3.25
C LEU A 64 -5.51 -21.68 -2.84
N VAL A 65 -4.96 -20.83 -3.68
CA VAL A 65 -5.05 -19.37 -3.58
C VAL A 65 -6.36 -18.93 -4.23
N ALA A 66 -7.19 -18.23 -3.46
CA ALA A 66 -8.51 -17.80 -3.90
C ALA A 66 -8.41 -16.58 -4.84
N ASN A 67 -9.51 -16.27 -5.55
CA ASN A 67 -9.56 -15.08 -6.42
C ASN A 67 -9.36 -13.75 -5.67
N HIS A 68 -9.78 -13.69 -4.41
CA HIS A 68 -9.59 -12.52 -3.55
C HIS A 68 -8.52 -12.85 -2.50
N TRP A 69 -7.33 -12.31 -2.68
CA TRP A 69 -6.17 -12.63 -1.87
C TRP A 69 -5.20 -11.45 -1.79
N ASN A 70 -4.24 -11.54 -0.87
CA ASN A 70 -3.12 -10.63 -0.74
C ASN A 70 -1.87 -11.43 -0.39
N PHE A 71 -0.68 -10.85 -0.58
CA PHE A 71 0.55 -11.43 -0.11
C PHE A 71 1.55 -10.43 0.44
N LEU A 72 2.36 -10.95 1.35
CA LEU A 72 3.54 -10.31 1.93
C LEU A 72 4.75 -11.22 1.67
N VAL A 73 5.94 -10.64 1.73
CA VAL A 73 7.19 -11.34 1.47
C VAL A 73 8.21 -11.01 2.56
N THR A 74 9.06 -11.98 2.88
CA THR A 74 10.31 -11.77 3.62
C THR A 74 11.48 -12.18 2.73
N ASP A 75 12.67 -12.24 3.31
CA ASP A 75 13.85 -12.83 2.67
C ASP A 75 13.77 -14.35 2.43
N LYS A 76 12.80 -15.04 3.05
CA LYS A 76 12.68 -16.51 3.04
C LYS A 76 11.29 -17.02 2.68
N TYR A 77 10.25 -16.25 2.96
CA TYR A 77 8.86 -16.68 2.93
C TYR A 77 8.00 -15.79 2.06
N VAL A 78 6.98 -16.39 1.45
CA VAL A 78 5.79 -15.69 0.97
C VAL A 78 4.62 -16.06 1.86
N ILE A 79 3.89 -15.05 2.29
CA ILE A 79 2.71 -15.19 3.12
C ILE A 79 1.51 -14.81 2.28
N VAL A 80 0.66 -15.78 1.97
CA VAL A 80 -0.55 -15.60 1.16
C VAL A 80 -1.78 -15.61 2.05
N SER A 81 -2.59 -14.56 1.97
CA SER A 81 -3.84 -14.41 2.70
C SER A 81 -5.01 -14.51 1.72
N ASN A 82 -5.73 -15.63 1.74
CA ASN A 82 -7.04 -15.75 1.07
C ASN A 82 -8.05 -14.93 1.86
N MET A 83 -8.49 -13.83 1.27
CA MET A 83 -9.39 -12.89 1.89
C MET A 83 -10.85 -13.31 1.69
N GLY A 84 -11.71 -12.98 2.65
CA GLY A 84 -13.12 -13.35 2.61
C GLY A 84 -13.81 -13.14 3.95
N TYR A 85 -14.93 -13.83 4.17
CA TYR A 85 -15.72 -13.70 5.40
C TYR A 85 -15.72 -15.00 6.19
N GLY A 86 -15.61 -14.88 7.52
CA GLY A 86 -15.67 -16.04 8.41
C GLY A 86 -14.63 -17.10 8.05
N SER A 87 -15.07 -18.34 7.90
CA SER A 87 -14.22 -19.52 7.68
C SER A 87 -13.57 -19.62 6.31
N SER A 88 -13.91 -18.74 5.35
CA SER A 88 -13.26 -18.74 4.03
C SER A 88 -11.88 -18.07 4.06
N GLN A 89 -11.57 -17.35 5.15
CA GLN A 89 -10.29 -16.70 5.33
C GLN A 89 -9.20 -17.72 5.66
N LYS A 90 -8.03 -17.57 5.05
CA LYS A 90 -6.87 -18.43 5.33
C LYS A 90 -5.57 -17.67 5.14
N CYS A 91 -4.64 -17.78 6.10
CA CYS A 91 -3.26 -17.33 5.96
C CYS A 91 -2.37 -18.56 5.72
N MET A 92 -1.55 -18.54 4.69
CA MET A 92 -0.65 -19.64 4.31
C MET A 92 0.77 -19.11 4.13
N THR A 93 1.76 -19.91 4.49
CA THR A 93 3.17 -19.60 4.30
C THR A 93 3.80 -20.57 3.31
N PHE A 94 4.66 -20.04 2.46
CA PHE A 94 5.41 -20.75 1.44
C PHE A 94 6.88 -20.35 1.49
N ASP A 95 7.78 -21.23 1.08
CA ASP A 95 9.18 -20.89 0.88
C ASP A 95 9.33 -20.03 -0.39
N LEU A 96 9.96 -18.86 -0.27
CA LEU A 96 10.09 -17.89 -1.36
C LEU A 96 10.89 -18.42 -2.55
N ASN A 97 11.88 -19.29 -2.32
CA ASN A 97 12.81 -19.73 -3.37
C ASN A 97 12.31 -20.98 -4.10
N THR A 98 11.51 -21.80 -3.43
CA THR A 98 11.05 -23.09 -3.95
C THR A 98 9.55 -23.14 -4.20
N GLY A 99 8.78 -22.20 -3.65
CA GLY A 99 7.33 -22.16 -3.72
C GLY A 99 6.63 -23.23 -2.90
N LYS A 100 7.37 -24.05 -2.16
CA LYS A 100 6.81 -25.14 -1.35
C LYS A 100 5.97 -24.60 -0.21
N TYR A 101 4.83 -25.23 0.00
CA TYR A 101 3.96 -24.92 1.13
C TYR A 101 4.63 -25.30 2.44
N ILE A 102 4.45 -24.45 3.45
CA ILE A 102 5.01 -24.65 4.80
C ILE A 102 3.86 -24.91 5.78
N ALA A 103 2.97 -23.95 5.95
CA ALA A 103 1.91 -24.04 6.94
C ALA A 103 0.70 -23.17 6.61
N THR A 104 -0.44 -23.53 7.19
CA THR A 104 -1.60 -22.66 7.34
C THR A 104 -1.49 -22.08 8.75
N VAL A 105 -1.49 -20.75 8.86
CA VAL A 105 -1.20 -20.04 10.11
C VAL A 105 -2.48 -19.49 10.70
N GLY A 106 -2.78 -19.90 11.94
CA GLY A 106 -3.97 -19.46 12.68
C GLY A 106 -5.29 -19.82 11.99
N HIS A 107 -6.38 -19.25 12.49
CA HIS A 107 -7.70 -19.43 11.90
C HIS A 107 -8.64 -18.26 12.23
N PRO A 108 -9.69 -18.02 11.42
CA PRO A 108 -10.75 -17.09 11.78
C PRO A 108 -11.59 -17.68 12.92
N GLY A 109 -12.14 -16.83 13.77
CA GLY A 109 -12.91 -17.29 14.93
C GLY A 109 -13.18 -16.21 15.97
N GLN A 110 -13.50 -16.62 17.20
CA GLN A 110 -13.73 -15.75 18.35
C GLN A 110 -13.03 -16.25 19.63
N ASP A 111 -12.40 -17.42 19.55
CA ASP A 111 -11.57 -17.96 20.61
C ASP A 111 -10.27 -17.13 20.78
N PRO A 112 -9.49 -17.37 21.85
CA PRO A 112 -8.32 -16.55 22.16
C PRO A 112 -7.16 -16.63 21.16
N GLU A 113 -7.13 -17.63 20.28
CA GLU A 113 -6.08 -17.82 19.27
C GLU A 113 -6.51 -17.29 17.90
N ALA A 114 -7.82 -17.20 17.65
CA ALA A 114 -8.36 -16.73 16.38
C ALA A 114 -8.02 -15.27 16.02
N TYR A 115 -7.81 -15.05 14.72
CA TYR A 115 -7.78 -13.72 14.13
C TYR A 115 -9.16 -13.28 13.63
N GLY A 116 -9.36 -11.95 13.55
CA GLY A 116 -10.51 -11.36 12.86
C GLY A 116 -10.28 -11.20 11.35
N ASN A 117 -9.01 -11.03 10.95
CA ASN A 117 -8.58 -10.90 9.56
C ASN A 117 -7.32 -11.76 9.33
N CYS A 118 -7.26 -12.47 8.22
CA CYS A 118 -6.14 -13.34 7.84
C CYS A 118 -4.91 -12.63 7.26
N ILE A 119 -4.92 -11.30 7.13
CA ILE A 119 -3.74 -10.53 6.75
C ILE A 119 -2.92 -10.25 8.02
N PRO A 120 -1.70 -10.81 8.15
CA PRO A 120 -0.85 -10.51 9.28
C PRO A 120 -0.20 -9.14 9.14
N ILE A 121 0.24 -8.66 10.30
CA ILE A 121 1.26 -7.65 10.47
C ILE A 121 2.57 -8.38 10.72
N MET A 122 3.65 -7.85 10.18
CA MET A 122 4.97 -8.43 10.33
C MET A 122 6.05 -7.35 10.26
N ASP A 123 7.23 -7.71 10.74
CA ASP A 123 8.44 -6.93 10.61
C ASP A 123 9.20 -7.46 9.40
N GLU A 124 9.26 -6.64 8.34
CA GLU A 124 9.94 -6.98 7.09
C GLU A 124 11.46 -7.17 7.29
N SER A 125 12.02 -6.63 8.39
CA SER A 125 13.43 -6.77 8.74
C SER A 125 13.82 -8.14 9.36
N GLY A 126 12.85 -9.04 9.57
CA GLY A 126 13.14 -10.48 9.71
C GLY A 126 12.84 -11.12 11.07
N SER A 127 11.79 -10.68 11.79
CA SER A 127 11.42 -11.33 13.06
C SER A 127 10.85 -12.75 12.91
N ASP A 128 10.53 -13.21 11.69
CA ASP A 128 9.89 -14.51 11.39
C ASP A 128 8.63 -14.78 12.28
N VAL A 129 7.97 -13.71 12.72
CA VAL A 129 6.72 -13.74 13.51
C VAL A 129 5.61 -12.99 12.78
N LEU A 130 4.43 -13.61 12.76
CA LEU A 130 3.21 -13.06 12.23
C LEU A 130 2.30 -12.60 13.38
N TYR A 131 1.83 -11.36 13.29
CA TYR A 131 0.94 -10.74 14.26
C TYR A 131 -0.44 -10.56 13.64
N PHE A 132 -1.50 -10.97 14.32
CA PHE A 132 -2.86 -10.78 13.83
C PHE A 132 -3.71 -10.05 14.85
N PHE A 133 -4.62 -9.20 14.37
CA PHE A 133 -5.68 -8.67 15.21
C PHE A 133 -6.76 -9.74 15.42
N THR A 134 -7.04 -10.05 16.67
CA THR A 134 -8.24 -10.77 17.10
C THR A 134 -9.50 -9.93 16.79
N PRO A 135 -10.70 -10.54 16.74
CA PRO A 135 -11.95 -9.79 16.56
C PRO A 135 -12.23 -8.71 17.61
N LYS A 136 -11.62 -8.84 18.80
CA LYS A 136 -11.72 -7.88 19.90
C LYS A 136 -10.63 -6.80 19.85
N GLY A 137 -9.77 -6.80 18.82
CA GLY A 137 -8.73 -5.80 18.60
C GLY A 137 -7.45 -6.01 19.42
N ARG A 138 -7.29 -7.17 20.06
CA ARG A 138 -6.00 -7.59 20.66
C ARG A 138 -5.09 -8.24 19.62
N LEU A 139 -3.78 -8.30 19.88
CA LEU A 139 -2.83 -8.99 19.01
C LEU A 139 -2.56 -10.42 19.47
N VAL A 140 -2.49 -11.34 18.51
CA VAL A 140 -1.98 -12.72 18.67
C VAL A 140 -0.78 -12.92 17.77
N LYS A 141 0.13 -13.82 18.16
CA LYS A 141 1.40 -14.07 17.49
C LYS A 141 1.51 -15.52 17.05
N TYR A 142 2.06 -15.73 15.87
CA TYR A 142 2.35 -17.05 15.31
C TYR A 142 3.73 -17.06 14.68
N SER A 143 4.40 -18.20 14.68
CA SER A 143 5.58 -18.42 13.84
C SER A 143 5.16 -18.77 12.41
N MET A 144 6.09 -18.65 11.46
CA MET A 144 5.88 -18.96 10.05
C MET A 144 5.47 -20.42 9.79
N ASP A 145 5.79 -21.34 10.69
CA ASP A 145 5.38 -22.76 10.67
C ASP A 145 4.00 -23.03 11.30
N GLY A 146 3.28 -21.98 11.72
CA GLY A 146 1.91 -22.08 12.21
C GLY A 146 1.76 -22.30 13.72
N ARG A 147 2.84 -22.37 14.51
CA ARG A 147 2.72 -22.51 15.97
C ARG A 147 2.25 -21.20 16.61
N PHE A 148 1.29 -21.30 17.52
CA PHE A 148 0.84 -20.18 18.35
C PHE A 148 1.94 -19.78 19.34
N LEU A 149 2.29 -18.49 19.37
CA LEU A 149 3.34 -17.91 20.21
C LEU A 149 2.78 -17.06 21.37
N GLY A 150 1.46 -16.99 21.50
CA GLY A 150 0.78 -16.24 22.56
C GLY A 150 0.05 -14.99 22.07
N SER A 151 -0.50 -14.24 23.03
CA SER A 151 -1.21 -12.98 22.79
C SER A 151 -0.51 -11.81 23.49
N ILE A 152 -0.78 -10.60 22.99
CA ILE A 152 -0.38 -9.35 23.63
C ILE A 152 -1.63 -8.74 24.26
N ASN A 153 -1.50 -8.27 25.50
CA ASN A 153 -2.59 -7.61 26.21
C ASN A 153 -2.76 -6.17 25.74
N SER A 154 -3.09 -5.98 24.46
CA SER A 154 -3.30 -4.66 23.88
C SER A 154 -4.63 -4.05 24.28
N LYS A 155 -4.64 -2.71 24.35
CA LYS A 155 -5.89 -1.93 24.33
C LYS A 155 -6.61 -2.21 23.02
N ILE A 156 -7.94 -2.12 23.04
CA ILE A 156 -8.76 -2.34 21.83
C ILE A 156 -8.33 -1.33 20.77
N ALA A 157 -7.81 -1.82 19.64
CA ALA A 157 -7.41 -0.98 18.53
C ALA A 157 -8.57 -0.09 18.05
N ASN A 158 -8.27 1.18 17.81
CA ASN A 158 -9.23 2.11 17.21
C ASN A 158 -9.53 1.65 15.77
N ARG A 159 -10.81 1.42 15.47
CA ARG A 159 -11.28 0.90 14.17
C ARG A 159 -10.96 1.80 12.96
N ARG A 160 -10.53 3.05 13.19
CA ARG A 160 -10.09 3.98 12.13
C ARG A 160 -8.61 3.88 11.80
N LEU A 161 -7.82 3.15 12.59
CA LEU A 161 -6.41 2.94 12.29
C LEU A 161 -6.29 1.98 11.09
N THR A 162 -5.43 2.37 10.16
CA THR A 162 -5.11 1.62 8.94
C THR A 162 -3.61 1.53 8.80
N SER A 163 -3.12 0.56 8.03
CA SER A 163 -1.69 0.38 7.71
C SER A 163 -0.80 0.24 8.95
N TYR A 164 -0.49 -1.01 9.31
CA TYR A 164 0.22 -1.32 10.55
C TYR A 164 1.59 -1.99 10.34
N PRO A 165 2.47 -1.52 9.44
CA PRO A 165 3.80 -2.14 9.39
C PRO A 165 4.50 -1.93 10.73
N LEU A 166 5.15 -2.99 11.19
CA LEU A 166 6.07 -2.91 12.31
C LEU A 166 7.27 -2.05 11.87
N ILE A 167 7.79 -1.23 12.79
CA ILE A 167 9.14 -0.67 12.67
C ILE A 167 10.14 -1.73 13.14
N ASN A 168 9.77 -2.48 14.18
CA ASN A 168 10.50 -3.59 14.75
C ASN A 168 9.55 -4.45 15.63
N ASP A 169 10.08 -5.42 16.37
CA ASP A 169 9.33 -6.31 17.25
C ASP A 169 8.71 -5.65 18.50
N THR A 170 8.86 -4.32 18.68
CA THR A 170 8.30 -3.55 19.80
C THR A 170 7.44 -2.36 19.39
N VAL A 171 7.64 -1.81 18.20
CA VAL A 171 6.98 -0.58 17.72
C VAL A 171 6.27 -0.84 16.40
N MET A 172 5.01 -0.40 16.33
CA MET A 172 4.23 -0.36 15.10
C MET A 172 3.91 1.06 14.68
N THR A 173 3.66 1.24 13.39
CA THR A 173 3.04 2.46 12.88
C THR A 173 1.55 2.25 12.69
N ALA A 174 0.79 3.34 12.67
CA ALA A 174 -0.61 3.35 12.28
C ALA A 174 -0.97 4.67 11.62
N VAL A 175 -1.87 4.63 10.64
CA VAL A 175 -2.41 5.81 9.98
C VAL A 175 -3.80 6.08 10.53
N LEU A 176 -3.98 7.25 11.13
CA LEU A 176 -5.28 7.84 11.40
C LEU A 176 -5.61 8.82 10.29
N SER A 177 -6.56 8.48 9.43
CA SER A 177 -7.02 9.37 8.36
C SER A 177 -8.53 9.54 8.37
N GLY A 178 -8.99 10.64 7.80
CA GLY A 178 -10.41 10.89 7.53
C GLY A 178 -10.62 12.14 6.69
N SER A 179 -11.87 12.43 6.41
CA SER A 179 -12.30 13.63 5.69
C SER A 179 -13.40 14.38 6.43
N THR A 180 -13.53 15.68 6.17
CA THR A 180 -14.62 16.53 6.66
C THR A 180 -15.80 16.54 5.69
N LEU A 181 -16.89 17.20 6.10
CA LEU A 181 -18.08 17.44 5.28
C LEU A 181 -17.76 18.27 4.03
N GLU A 182 -16.82 19.21 4.18
CA GLU A 182 -16.33 20.12 3.16
C GLU A 182 -15.27 19.47 2.25
N GLY A 183 -14.97 18.18 2.47
CA GLY A 183 -13.97 17.43 1.71
C GLY A 183 -12.53 17.65 2.18
N ASP A 184 -12.32 18.39 3.27
CA ASP A 184 -10.98 18.55 3.82
C ASP A 184 -10.47 17.21 4.36
N ARG A 185 -9.18 16.92 4.17
CA ARG A 185 -8.58 15.67 4.65
C ARG A 185 -7.71 15.92 5.86
N TYR A 186 -7.75 14.99 6.80
CA TYR A 186 -6.77 14.92 7.88
C TYR A 186 -6.06 13.58 7.89
N ILE A 187 -4.77 13.61 8.18
CA ILE A 187 -3.93 12.42 8.33
C ILE A 187 -2.98 12.68 9.48
N SER A 188 -2.99 11.76 10.43
CA SER A 188 -1.99 11.67 11.48
C SER A 188 -1.36 10.29 11.41
N LEU A 189 -0.04 10.29 11.34
CA LEU A 189 0.75 9.08 11.42
C LEU A 189 1.15 8.89 12.87
N LEU A 190 0.94 7.69 13.38
CA LEU A 190 1.09 7.34 14.79
C LEU A 190 2.20 6.31 14.93
N ARG A 191 3.05 6.46 15.94
CA ARG A 191 3.90 5.38 16.44
C ARG A 191 3.31 4.87 17.73
N MET A 192 3.16 3.55 17.83
CA MET A 192 2.56 2.89 18.98
C MET A 192 3.41 1.69 19.39
N ASP A 193 3.40 1.36 20.66
CA ASP A 193 3.89 0.05 21.08
C ASP A 193 2.89 -1.06 20.69
N LEU A 194 3.29 -2.33 20.82
CA LEU A 194 2.40 -3.46 20.51
C LEU A 194 1.23 -3.63 21.51
N GLU A 195 1.22 -2.89 22.61
CA GLU A 195 0.08 -2.80 23.53
C GLU A 195 -0.93 -1.73 23.11
N MET A 196 -0.70 -1.06 21.97
CA MET A 196 -1.51 0.03 21.41
C MET A 196 -1.45 1.33 22.24
N ASN A 197 -0.37 1.56 22.99
CA ASN A 197 -0.10 2.86 23.60
C ASN A 197 0.57 3.77 22.57
N LEU A 198 0.08 5.01 22.47
CA LEU A 198 0.68 6.03 21.62
C LEU A 198 2.06 6.40 22.18
N ILE A 199 3.11 6.22 21.36
CA ILE A 199 4.46 6.72 21.64
C ILE A 199 4.51 8.19 21.22
N ASP A 200 4.15 8.46 19.96
CA ASP A 200 4.01 9.81 19.40
C ASP A 200 3.16 9.83 18.12
N SER A 201 2.91 11.03 17.60
CA SER A 201 2.14 11.26 16.38
C SER A 201 2.63 12.46 15.60
N ILE A 202 2.52 12.39 14.28
CA ILE A 202 2.84 13.49 13.37
C ILE A 202 1.66 13.72 12.43
N ALA A 203 1.20 14.97 12.35
CA ALA A 203 0.14 15.35 11.43
C ALA A 203 0.74 15.67 10.05
N VAL A 204 0.30 14.94 9.02
CA VAL A 204 0.82 15.07 7.65
C VAL A 204 -0.03 16.03 6.84
N VAL A 205 -1.35 15.86 6.92
CA VAL A 205 -2.33 16.75 6.34
C VAL A 205 -3.28 17.17 7.45
N THR A 206 -3.45 18.48 7.64
CA THR A 206 -4.40 19.06 8.59
C THR A 206 -5.24 20.08 7.86
N GLN A 207 -6.18 19.60 7.04
CA GLN A 207 -7.23 20.45 6.53
C GLN A 207 -8.51 20.11 7.27
N GLY A 208 -9.22 21.15 7.71
CA GLY A 208 -10.50 21.02 8.41
C GLY A 208 -10.40 20.56 9.87
N ASN A 209 -11.55 20.59 10.55
CA ASN A 209 -11.67 20.09 11.92
C ASN A 209 -11.91 18.58 11.91
N PRO A 210 -11.29 17.79 12.80
CA PRO A 210 -11.59 16.37 12.93
C PRO A 210 -13.09 16.16 13.17
N ILE A 211 -13.78 15.41 12.31
CA ILE A 211 -15.17 15.00 12.57
C ILE A 211 -15.17 14.05 13.77
N ASP A 212 -16.23 14.12 14.58
CA ASP A 212 -16.58 13.10 15.57
C ASP A 212 -16.37 11.68 15.00
N PRO A 213 -15.49 10.86 15.61
CA PRO A 213 -15.18 9.54 15.11
C PRO A 213 -16.39 8.58 15.06
N TYR A 214 -17.51 8.93 15.71
CA TYR A 214 -18.75 8.17 15.74
C TYR A 214 -19.85 8.69 14.82
N ALA A 215 -19.63 9.80 14.10
CA ALA A 215 -20.60 10.32 13.15
C ALA A 215 -20.83 9.32 12.01
N ARG A 216 -22.05 8.79 11.90
CA ARG A 216 -22.44 7.92 10.78
C ARG A 216 -22.87 8.77 9.60
N ILE A 217 -22.05 8.82 8.56
CA ILE A 217 -22.43 9.41 7.28
C ILE A 217 -23.36 8.43 6.55
N ARG A 218 -24.54 8.90 6.15
CA ARG A 218 -25.53 8.13 5.39
C ARG A 218 -25.70 8.73 4.00
N TYR A 219 -25.89 7.84 3.04
CA TYR A 219 -26.14 8.22 1.65
C TYR A 219 -27.45 7.57 1.20
N SER A 220 -28.34 8.38 0.63
CA SER A 220 -29.42 7.89 -0.22
C SER A 220 -28.91 7.77 -1.65
N GLU A 221 -29.31 6.73 -2.38
CA GLU A 221 -28.97 6.53 -3.80
C GLU A 221 -27.45 6.54 -4.08
N ALA A 222 -26.70 5.70 -3.36
CA ALA A 222 -25.26 5.59 -3.53
C ALA A 222 -24.87 4.62 -4.65
N PHE A 223 -23.92 5.05 -5.47
CA PHE A 223 -23.23 4.24 -6.45
C PHE A 223 -21.75 4.16 -6.09
N ILE A 224 -21.20 2.96 -6.09
CA ILE A 224 -19.82 2.66 -5.71
C ILE A 224 -19.13 1.97 -6.88
N GLN A 225 -18.01 2.51 -7.30
CA GLN A 225 -17.09 1.88 -8.24
C GLN A 225 -15.78 1.58 -7.53
N GLU A 226 -15.32 0.35 -7.62
CA GLU A 226 -14.01 -0.07 -7.13
C GLU A 226 -13.15 -0.51 -8.30
N HIS A 227 -11.90 -0.08 -8.29
CA HIS A 227 -10.90 -0.39 -9.31
C HIS A 227 -9.63 -0.91 -8.62
N PRO A 228 -8.99 -1.97 -9.14
CA PRO A 228 -7.64 -2.30 -8.74
C PRO A 228 -6.68 -1.15 -9.13
N SER A 229 -5.51 -1.10 -8.50
CA SER A 229 -4.43 -0.24 -8.99
C SER A 229 -3.91 -0.68 -10.36
N LEU A 230 -2.99 0.10 -10.92
CA LEU A 230 -2.51 -0.12 -12.28
C LEU A 230 -1.55 -1.31 -12.39
N MET A 231 -0.74 -1.58 -11.36
CA MET A 231 0.13 -2.75 -11.36
C MET A 231 -0.65 -4.02 -10.99
N PRO A 232 -0.67 -5.05 -11.86
CA PRO A 232 -1.39 -6.29 -11.58
C PRO A 232 -0.99 -6.93 -10.26
N HIS A 233 -1.98 -7.46 -9.53
CA HIS A 233 -1.79 -8.21 -8.28
C HIS A 233 -1.12 -7.45 -7.14
N SER A 234 -1.11 -6.11 -7.17
CA SER A 234 -0.59 -5.28 -6.07
C SER A 234 -1.39 -5.41 -4.76
N GLY A 235 -2.68 -5.78 -4.86
CA GLY A 235 -3.64 -5.78 -3.77
C GLY A 235 -4.17 -4.38 -3.37
N LEU A 236 -3.77 -3.33 -4.09
CA LEU A 236 -4.23 -1.96 -3.86
C LEU A 236 -5.53 -1.70 -4.61
N THR A 237 -6.42 -0.92 -3.99
CA THR A 237 -7.73 -0.60 -4.53
C THR A 237 -8.04 0.89 -4.44
N PHE A 238 -8.79 1.37 -5.41
CA PHE A 238 -9.25 2.74 -5.51
C PHE A 238 -10.75 2.74 -5.72
N ARG A 239 -11.44 3.69 -5.08
CA ARG A 239 -12.89 3.73 -5.05
C ARG A 239 -13.41 5.11 -5.35
N LYS A 240 -14.48 5.14 -6.13
CA LYS A 240 -15.31 6.31 -6.37
C LYS A 240 -16.70 6.05 -5.80
N LEU A 241 -17.15 6.91 -4.90
CA LEU A 241 -18.51 6.93 -4.39
C LEU A 241 -19.22 8.16 -4.93
N LYS A 242 -20.41 7.96 -5.49
CA LYS A 242 -21.33 9.05 -5.85
C LYS A 242 -22.66 8.79 -5.15
N GLY A 243 -23.14 9.74 -4.37
CA GLY A 243 -24.40 9.56 -3.65
C GLY A 243 -24.90 10.85 -3.03
N LYS A 244 -26.18 10.86 -2.63
CA LYS A 244 -26.76 11.99 -1.92
C LYS A 244 -26.55 11.83 -0.43
N ARG A 245 -25.71 12.67 0.17
CA ARG A 245 -25.51 12.68 1.62
C ARG A 245 -26.79 13.13 2.32
N GLU A 246 -27.26 12.36 3.29
CA GLU A 246 -28.51 12.66 4.01
C GLU A 246 -28.37 13.89 4.93
N ASP A 247 -27.20 14.09 5.52
CA ASP A 247 -26.91 15.20 6.44
C ASP A 247 -26.73 16.54 5.72
N ALA A 248 -26.13 16.52 4.54
CA ALA A 248 -25.91 17.71 3.72
C ALA A 248 -27.03 17.94 2.68
N GLY A 249 -27.87 16.93 2.40
CA GLY A 249 -28.94 17.00 1.42
C GLY A 249 -28.48 17.13 -0.04
N GLN A 250 -27.17 17.02 -0.31
CA GLN A 250 -26.55 17.26 -1.61
C GLN A 250 -25.90 16.00 -2.19
N MET A 251 -25.81 15.96 -3.52
CA MET A 251 -24.99 14.97 -4.22
C MET A 251 -23.52 15.26 -3.96
N VAL A 252 -22.76 14.23 -3.60
CA VAL A 252 -21.31 14.30 -3.47
C VAL A 252 -20.66 13.21 -4.31
N GLU A 253 -19.44 13.48 -4.74
CA GLU A 253 -18.56 12.54 -5.41
C GLU A 253 -17.26 12.47 -4.61
N GLU A 254 -16.95 11.31 -4.05
CA GLU A 254 -15.81 11.09 -3.17
C GLU A 254 -14.89 10.04 -3.78
N ILE A 255 -13.58 10.31 -3.73
CA ILE A 255 -12.55 9.35 -4.13
C ILE A 255 -11.72 8.93 -2.92
N SER A 256 -11.46 7.63 -2.82
CA SER A 256 -10.55 7.04 -1.84
C SER A 256 -9.66 5.99 -2.50
N GLY A 257 -8.56 5.64 -1.84
CA GLY A 257 -7.62 4.66 -2.35
C GLY A 257 -6.76 4.08 -1.24
N SER A 258 -6.07 2.99 -1.54
CA SER A 258 -5.16 2.35 -0.62
C SER A 258 -3.96 3.25 -0.29
N ASN A 259 -3.68 3.40 1.00
CA ASN A 259 -2.41 3.95 1.45
C ASN A 259 -1.36 2.84 1.47
N GLN A 260 -0.12 3.19 1.15
CA GLN A 260 1.00 2.27 1.20
C GLN A 260 1.96 2.66 2.31
N MET A 261 2.46 1.64 3.00
CA MET A 261 3.59 1.75 3.91
C MET A 261 4.49 0.52 3.73
N TRP A 262 5.79 0.73 3.77
CA TRP A 262 6.80 -0.31 3.55
C TRP A 262 8.08 0.05 4.29
N GLN A 263 8.96 -0.93 4.52
CA GLN A 263 10.31 -0.68 5.02
C GLN A 263 11.32 -0.67 3.87
N THR A 264 12.33 0.19 3.95
CA THR A 264 13.46 0.17 3.03
C THR A 264 14.66 0.87 3.67
N ASP A 265 15.83 0.23 3.66
CA ASP A 265 17.07 0.78 4.23
C ASP A 265 16.94 1.25 5.70
N GLY A 266 16.16 0.53 6.52
CA GLY A 266 15.88 0.90 7.92
C GLY A 266 14.90 2.07 8.10
N SER A 267 14.46 2.72 7.02
CA SER A 267 13.37 3.71 7.04
C SER A 267 12.01 3.03 6.90
N VAL A 268 10.99 3.62 7.53
CA VAL A 268 9.59 3.29 7.26
C VAL A 268 9.01 4.37 6.37
N ARG A 269 8.49 3.98 5.21
CA ARG A 269 7.96 4.90 4.20
C ARG A 269 6.44 4.94 4.26
N PHE A 270 5.87 6.08 3.91
CA PHE A 270 4.42 6.24 3.76
C PHE A 270 4.11 7.01 2.46
N HIS A 271 3.18 6.48 1.68
CA HIS A 271 2.58 7.14 0.54
C HIS A 271 1.06 7.03 0.63
N GLN A 272 0.39 8.17 0.62
CA GLN A 272 -1.07 8.23 0.62
C GLN A 272 -1.60 8.25 -0.81
N ALA A 273 -2.71 7.56 -1.07
CA ALA A 273 -3.46 7.74 -2.31
C ALA A 273 -3.77 9.22 -2.59
N PHE A 274 -3.55 9.64 -3.84
CA PHE A 274 -3.76 11.02 -4.32
C PHE A 274 -2.84 12.08 -3.68
N ASN A 275 -1.72 11.64 -3.10
CA ASN A 275 -0.64 12.52 -2.64
C ASN A 275 0.55 12.40 -3.60
N ASP A 276 1.33 13.45 -3.74
CA ASP A 276 2.51 13.49 -4.61
C ASP A 276 3.81 13.19 -3.85
N SER A 277 3.73 12.90 -2.55
CA SER A 277 4.90 12.84 -1.68
C SER A 277 5.04 11.49 -0.96
N ILE A 278 6.29 11.02 -0.86
CA ILE A 278 6.70 9.92 0.01
C ILE A 278 7.33 10.49 1.28
N TYR A 279 6.86 10.02 2.43
CA TYR A 279 7.28 10.48 3.76
C TYR A 279 8.19 9.44 4.43
N ASP A 280 9.23 9.89 5.14
CA ASP A 280 10.03 9.03 6.04
C ASP A 280 9.51 9.11 7.47
N MET A 281 9.02 7.98 7.99
CA MET A 281 8.46 7.85 9.33
C MET A 281 9.47 7.50 10.42
N SER A 282 10.68 7.09 10.03
CA SER A 282 11.75 6.80 10.98
C SER A 282 12.46 8.07 11.47
N ALA A 283 12.43 9.14 10.68
CA ALA A 283 13.10 10.40 10.98
C ALA A 283 12.28 11.34 11.89
N GLU A 284 12.96 12.10 12.74
CA GLU A 284 12.34 13.16 13.53
C GLU A 284 11.67 14.20 12.60
N GLY A 285 10.40 14.52 12.87
CA GLY A 285 9.63 15.52 12.11
C GLY A 285 9.02 15.03 10.78
N THR A 286 9.17 13.75 10.42
CA THR A 286 8.66 13.12 9.17
C THR A 286 8.94 13.96 7.91
N PRO A 287 10.20 14.02 7.46
CA PRO A 287 10.54 14.74 6.25
C PRO A 287 9.90 14.07 5.03
N ILE A 288 9.49 14.90 4.06
CA ILE A 288 9.23 14.44 2.70
C ILE A 288 10.57 14.02 2.11
N THR A 289 10.67 12.77 1.66
CA THR A 289 11.89 12.21 1.05
C THR A 289 11.86 12.36 -0.46
N TYR A 290 10.73 12.03 -1.07
CA TYR A 290 10.54 12.08 -2.52
C TYR A 290 9.25 12.82 -2.86
N VAL A 291 9.28 13.55 -3.99
CA VAL A 291 8.08 14.17 -4.57
C VAL A 291 7.95 13.76 -6.03
N PHE A 292 6.81 13.20 -6.40
CA PHE A 292 6.41 12.91 -7.77
C PHE A 292 5.96 14.20 -8.46
N ASP A 293 6.84 14.78 -9.28
CA ASP A 293 6.53 15.99 -10.03
C ASP A 293 5.74 15.66 -11.29
N THR A 294 4.42 15.79 -11.19
CA THR A 294 3.46 15.60 -12.29
C THR A 294 3.24 16.87 -13.13
N GLY A 295 3.96 17.96 -12.86
CA GLY A 295 3.95 19.18 -13.66
C GLY A 295 2.53 19.72 -13.92
N LYS A 296 2.16 19.87 -15.19
CA LYS A 296 0.84 20.38 -15.60
C LYS A 296 -0.34 19.49 -15.21
N TRP A 297 -0.09 18.23 -14.82
CA TRP A 297 -1.10 17.27 -14.39
C TRP A 297 -1.25 17.18 -12.87
N ARG A 298 -0.61 18.08 -12.12
CA ARG A 298 -0.68 18.10 -10.66
C ARG A 298 -2.14 18.03 -10.18
N TYR A 299 -2.44 17.02 -9.38
CA TYR A 299 -3.66 16.94 -8.58
C TYR A 299 -3.34 17.38 -7.15
N PRO A 300 -3.72 18.61 -6.74
CA PRO A 300 -3.36 19.11 -5.41
C PRO A 300 -4.05 18.27 -4.33
N VAL A 301 -3.30 17.88 -3.30
CA VAL A 301 -3.81 17.04 -2.20
C VAL A 301 -4.97 17.73 -1.46
N GLU A 302 -4.96 19.06 -1.42
CA GLU A 302 -6.00 19.92 -0.85
C GLU A 302 -7.32 19.90 -1.63
N GLU A 303 -7.26 19.57 -2.92
CA GLU A 303 -8.41 19.44 -3.82
C GLU A 303 -8.90 17.99 -3.92
N ALA A 304 -8.19 17.04 -3.29
CA ALA A 304 -8.49 15.62 -3.38
C ALA A 304 -9.86 15.27 -2.79
N GLY A 305 -10.82 14.95 -3.67
CA GLY A 305 -12.22 14.69 -3.30
C GLY A 305 -13.11 15.94 -3.23
N LYS A 306 -12.59 17.14 -3.55
CA LYS A 306 -13.37 18.37 -3.76
C LYS A 306 -13.66 18.63 -5.23
N THR A 307 -12.75 18.22 -6.10
CA THR A 307 -12.84 18.38 -7.55
C THR A 307 -12.96 17.04 -8.25
N VAL A 308 -13.66 17.04 -9.39
CA VAL A 308 -13.79 15.87 -10.25
C VAL A 308 -12.46 15.60 -10.93
N MET A 309 -11.94 14.39 -10.75
CA MET A 309 -10.74 13.95 -11.45
C MET A 309 -11.05 13.70 -12.94
N THR A 310 -10.19 14.22 -13.79
CA THR A 310 -10.27 14.16 -15.26
C THR A 310 -8.88 13.84 -15.82
N SER A 311 -8.76 13.64 -17.13
CA SER A 311 -7.47 13.46 -17.82
C SER A 311 -6.52 14.67 -17.74
N ALA A 312 -6.96 15.81 -17.19
CA ALA A 312 -6.09 16.92 -16.83
C ALA A 312 -5.27 16.67 -15.56
N HIS A 313 -5.53 15.58 -14.83
CA HIS A 313 -4.91 15.24 -13.56
C HIS A 313 -4.13 13.92 -13.66
N ALA A 314 -3.11 13.76 -12.82
CA ALA A 314 -2.38 12.51 -12.65
C ALA A 314 -2.18 12.20 -11.17
N PHE A 315 -2.19 10.92 -10.82
CA PHE A 315 -1.91 10.45 -9.47
C PHE A 315 -1.19 9.11 -9.48
N VAL A 316 -0.36 8.89 -8.46
CA VAL A 316 0.39 7.66 -8.26
C VAL A 316 -0.52 6.60 -7.65
N THR A 317 -0.51 5.40 -8.23
CA THR A 317 -1.36 4.28 -7.80
C THR A 317 -0.61 3.20 -7.05
N ASP A 318 0.68 3.04 -7.35
CA ASP A 318 1.53 1.97 -6.86
C ASP A 318 2.93 2.52 -6.60
N VAL A 319 3.57 2.05 -5.53
CA VAL A 319 4.97 2.35 -5.19
C VAL A 319 5.63 1.11 -4.61
N THR A 320 6.81 0.77 -5.12
CA THR A 320 7.74 -0.27 -4.64
C THR A 320 9.15 0.32 -4.60
N GLU A 321 9.90 0.14 -3.52
CA GLU A 321 11.20 0.82 -3.33
C GLU A 321 12.30 -0.13 -2.84
N THR A 322 13.38 -0.23 -3.60
CA THR A 322 14.65 -0.85 -3.15
C THR A 322 15.59 0.23 -2.60
N THR A 323 16.78 -0.14 -2.14
CA THR A 323 17.80 0.82 -1.70
C THR A 323 18.23 1.79 -2.79
N ASP A 324 18.17 1.37 -4.06
CA ASP A 324 18.68 2.10 -5.22
C ASP A 324 17.61 2.53 -6.24
N LYS A 325 16.38 2.04 -6.15
CA LYS A 325 15.31 2.31 -7.12
C LYS A 325 13.96 2.57 -6.47
N ILE A 326 13.11 3.32 -7.16
CA ILE A 326 11.66 3.42 -6.90
C ILE A 326 10.93 3.03 -8.17
N ILE A 327 10.08 2.01 -8.09
CA ILE A 327 9.16 1.61 -9.15
C ILE A 327 7.78 2.10 -8.75
N PHE A 328 7.05 2.69 -9.69
CA PHE A 328 5.76 3.28 -9.40
C PHE A 328 4.83 3.22 -10.62
N ALA A 329 3.53 3.38 -10.41
CA ALA A 329 2.57 3.52 -11.49
C ALA A 329 1.78 4.83 -11.36
N VAL A 330 1.40 5.40 -12.50
CA VAL A 330 0.72 6.68 -12.59
C VAL A 330 -0.50 6.54 -13.49
N SER A 331 -1.67 6.97 -12.99
CA SER A 331 -2.88 7.11 -13.80
C SER A 331 -3.04 8.56 -14.22
N ASN A 332 -3.30 8.80 -15.50
CA ASN A 332 -3.73 10.10 -16.02
C ASN A 332 -5.27 10.13 -16.12
N GLY A 333 -5.91 10.72 -15.12
CA GLY A 333 -7.37 10.64 -14.91
C GLY A 333 -7.79 9.40 -14.12
N TRP A 334 -9.10 9.30 -13.84
CA TRP A 334 -9.68 8.15 -13.12
C TRP A 334 -9.60 6.87 -13.95
N PHE A 335 -9.61 5.70 -13.33
CA PHE A 335 -9.59 4.42 -14.05
C PHE A 335 -10.71 4.33 -15.12
N GLY A 336 -10.37 3.86 -16.32
CA GLY A 336 -11.31 3.71 -17.44
C GLY A 336 -10.62 3.77 -18.79
N GLU A 337 -11.31 3.35 -19.85
CA GLU A 337 -10.75 3.20 -21.21
C GLU A 337 -10.25 4.52 -21.82
N ASP A 338 -10.82 5.65 -21.42
CA ASP A 338 -10.43 6.98 -21.93
C ASP A 338 -9.14 7.53 -21.29
N ASN A 339 -8.64 6.87 -20.24
CA ASN A 339 -7.54 7.35 -19.41
C ASN A 339 -6.31 6.44 -19.54
N LYS A 340 -5.13 7.05 -19.49
CA LYS A 340 -3.86 6.34 -19.73
C LYS A 340 -3.19 5.98 -18.42
N GLY A 341 -2.64 4.78 -18.36
CA GLY A 341 -1.79 4.32 -17.27
C GLY A 341 -0.33 4.23 -17.69
N TYR A 342 0.56 4.44 -16.74
CA TYR A 342 2.00 4.40 -16.94
C TYR A 342 2.68 3.64 -15.81
N VAL A 343 3.83 3.04 -16.09
CA VAL A 343 4.74 2.47 -15.10
C VAL A 343 6.09 3.17 -15.22
N GLY A 344 6.66 3.55 -14.09
CA GLY A 344 7.88 4.34 -14.00
C GLY A 344 8.94 3.65 -13.15
N LEU A 345 10.20 3.96 -13.48
CA LEU A 345 11.39 3.60 -12.74
C LEU A 345 12.18 4.87 -12.44
N TYR A 346 12.47 5.10 -11.18
CA TYR A 346 13.37 6.15 -10.71
C TYR A 346 14.65 5.52 -10.15
N ASP A 347 15.79 5.86 -10.73
CA ASP A 347 17.11 5.46 -10.25
C ASP A 347 17.60 6.49 -9.23
N LYS A 348 17.73 6.07 -7.97
CA LYS A 348 18.06 6.98 -6.85
C LYS A 348 19.48 7.54 -6.93
N LYS A 349 20.37 6.86 -7.64
CA LYS A 349 21.79 7.24 -7.74
C LYS A 349 22.01 8.35 -8.75
N SER A 350 21.39 8.23 -9.91
CA SER A 350 21.47 9.19 -11.01
C SER A 350 20.40 10.28 -10.91
N GLY A 351 19.29 10.01 -10.21
CA GLY A 351 18.12 10.87 -10.18
C GLY A 351 17.29 10.83 -11.47
N ALA A 352 17.54 9.85 -12.36
CA ALA A 352 16.83 9.71 -13.61
C ALA A 352 15.49 8.99 -13.42
N THR A 353 14.44 9.50 -14.07
CA THR A 353 13.14 8.84 -14.20
C THR A 353 12.94 8.37 -15.63
N THR A 354 12.61 7.09 -15.81
CA THR A 354 12.12 6.52 -17.06
C THR A 354 10.70 6.00 -16.87
N MET A 355 9.91 6.00 -17.94
CA MET A 355 8.50 5.62 -17.87
C MET A 355 8.04 4.96 -19.17
N GLY A 356 7.22 3.92 -19.05
CA GLY A 356 6.57 3.24 -20.16
C GLY A 356 5.05 3.21 -19.98
N GLU A 357 4.36 2.74 -21.02
CA GLU A 357 2.92 2.47 -20.94
C GLU A 357 2.64 1.31 -19.99
N ILE A 358 1.63 1.42 -19.14
CA ILE A 358 1.32 0.36 -18.17
C ILE A 358 1.06 -0.99 -18.84
N GLU A 359 0.45 -1.02 -20.02
CA GLU A 359 0.11 -2.26 -20.73
C GLU A 359 1.35 -3.05 -21.20
N LYS A 360 2.50 -2.37 -21.33
CA LYS A 360 3.76 -2.97 -21.78
C LYS A 360 4.61 -3.50 -20.64
N GLY A 361 4.42 -2.99 -19.41
CA GLY A 361 5.19 -3.39 -18.24
C GLY A 361 6.71 -3.23 -18.41
N PHE A 362 7.48 -4.00 -17.63
CA PHE A 362 8.90 -4.20 -17.88
C PHE A 362 9.07 -5.41 -18.79
N GLU A 363 9.57 -5.21 -20.00
CA GLU A 363 9.91 -6.29 -20.94
C GLU A 363 10.94 -7.23 -20.32
N ASP A 364 10.66 -8.53 -20.32
CA ASP A 364 11.62 -9.54 -19.87
C ASP A 364 12.67 -9.81 -20.96
N ASP A 365 13.65 -8.91 -21.05
CA ASP A 365 14.80 -9.02 -21.95
C ASP A 365 15.85 -10.05 -21.49
N LEU A 366 15.66 -10.68 -20.32
CA LEU A 366 16.57 -11.68 -19.78
C LEU A 366 16.20 -13.10 -20.21
N THR A 367 14.90 -13.43 -20.23
CA THR A 367 14.44 -14.77 -20.69
C THR A 367 13.52 -14.73 -21.91
N GLY A 368 13.01 -13.55 -22.28
CA GLY A 368 12.09 -13.37 -23.40
C GLY A 368 10.69 -13.87 -23.11
N PHE A 369 10.26 -13.91 -21.84
CA PHE A 369 8.90 -14.30 -21.48
C PHE A 369 7.97 -13.07 -21.36
N ALA A 370 6.95 -13.13 -20.50
CA ALA A 370 5.94 -12.10 -20.34
C ALA A 370 6.46 -10.87 -19.57
N PRO A 371 5.88 -9.67 -19.81
CA PRO A 371 6.22 -8.47 -19.05
C PRO A 371 6.04 -8.61 -17.54
N PHE A 372 6.92 -7.95 -16.80
CA PHE A 372 7.00 -8.01 -15.34
C PHE A 372 6.49 -6.73 -14.67
N TYR A 373 5.86 -6.89 -13.50
CA TYR A 373 5.35 -5.79 -12.66
C TYR A 373 5.73 -6.05 -11.20
N PRO A 374 6.76 -5.37 -10.64
CA PRO A 374 7.15 -5.57 -9.25
C PRO A 374 6.23 -4.83 -8.29
N VAL A 375 5.50 -5.57 -7.46
CA VAL A 375 4.54 -5.02 -6.50
C VAL A 375 4.95 -5.23 -5.04
N ARG A 376 6.03 -5.98 -4.79
CA ARG A 376 6.63 -6.19 -3.47
C ARG A 376 8.15 -6.16 -3.56
N THR A 377 8.79 -5.94 -2.43
CA THR A 377 10.23 -6.09 -2.24
C THR A 377 10.52 -6.73 -0.88
N ASN A 378 11.76 -7.16 -0.65
CA ASN A 378 12.21 -7.69 0.63
C ASN A 378 13.54 -7.04 1.07
N GLY A 379 14.06 -7.43 2.23
CA GLY A 379 15.28 -6.88 2.83
C GLY A 379 16.54 -7.08 1.97
N LYS A 380 16.52 -8.04 1.04
CA LYS A 380 17.59 -8.27 0.06
C LYS A 380 17.51 -7.38 -1.17
N GLY A 381 16.48 -6.53 -1.28
CA GLY A 381 16.24 -5.71 -2.46
C GLY A 381 15.76 -6.51 -3.68
N GLN A 382 15.26 -7.74 -3.48
CA GLN A 382 14.61 -8.47 -4.57
C GLN A 382 13.29 -7.76 -4.91
N LEU A 383 12.95 -7.74 -6.20
CA LEU A 383 11.70 -7.20 -6.70
C LEU A 383 10.78 -8.36 -7.05
N ILE A 384 9.59 -8.40 -6.45
CA ILE A 384 8.66 -9.52 -6.57
C ILE A 384 7.34 -9.05 -7.19
N GLY A 385 6.94 -9.77 -8.23
CA GLY A 385 5.64 -9.69 -8.88
C GLY A 385 5.00 -11.07 -8.94
N VAL A 386 3.81 -11.13 -9.56
CA VAL A 386 3.01 -12.35 -9.62
C VAL A 386 2.42 -12.50 -11.01
N MET A 387 2.35 -13.75 -11.47
CA MET A 387 1.55 -14.14 -12.63
C MET A 387 0.58 -15.25 -12.21
N THR A 388 -0.70 -15.06 -12.49
CA THR A 388 -1.70 -16.12 -12.34
C THR A 388 -1.68 -17.04 -13.57
N ILE A 389 -2.33 -18.20 -13.48
CA ILE A 389 -2.52 -19.09 -14.64
C ILE A 389 -3.30 -18.40 -15.76
N GLU A 390 -4.24 -17.52 -15.41
CA GLU A 390 -4.95 -16.70 -16.39
C GLU A 390 -4.00 -15.76 -17.14
N ASP A 391 -3.09 -15.08 -16.44
CA ASP A 391 -2.10 -14.19 -17.06
C ASP A 391 -1.17 -14.94 -18.01
N ILE A 392 -0.65 -16.10 -17.55
CA ILE A 392 0.24 -16.96 -18.33
C ILE A 392 -0.48 -17.47 -19.58
N THR A 393 -1.71 -17.97 -19.43
CA THR A 393 -2.51 -18.50 -20.54
C THR A 393 -2.79 -17.42 -21.58
N LYS A 394 -3.26 -16.24 -21.15
CA LYS A 394 -3.50 -15.10 -22.04
C LYS A 394 -2.24 -14.67 -22.79
N TRP A 395 -1.08 -14.68 -22.14
CA TRP A 395 0.17 -14.33 -22.80
C TRP A 395 0.57 -15.39 -23.84
N VAL A 396 0.50 -16.67 -23.49
CA VAL A 396 0.83 -17.80 -24.37
C VAL A 396 -0.08 -17.84 -25.61
N GLU A 397 -1.36 -17.55 -25.46
CA GLU A 397 -2.32 -17.47 -26.57
C GLU A 397 -1.99 -16.34 -27.54
N LYS A 398 -1.52 -15.19 -27.02
CA LYS A 398 -1.11 -14.04 -27.84
C LYS A 398 0.26 -14.22 -28.50
N HIS A 399 1.14 -15.07 -27.94
CA HIS A 399 2.51 -15.29 -28.42
C HIS A 399 2.79 -16.77 -28.73
N PRO A 400 2.05 -17.41 -29.66
CA PRO A 400 2.13 -18.86 -29.88
C PRO A 400 3.46 -19.34 -30.46
N ALA A 401 4.24 -18.44 -31.08
CA ALA A 401 5.52 -18.75 -31.71
C ALA A 401 6.74 -18.53 -30.78
N GLU A 402 6.53 -17.95 -29.58
CA GLU A 402 7.62 -17.66 -28.65
C GLU A 402 7.98 -18.88 -27.79
N LYS A 403 9.25 -18.95 -27.40
CA LYS A 403 9.76 -20.06 -26.60
C LYS A 403 9.21 -19.95 -25.18
N ARG A 404 8.56 -21.01 -24.71
CA ARG A 404 7.99 -21.07 -23.37
C ARG A 404 9.04 -21.48 -22.33
N PRO A 405 9.09 -20.84 -21.16
CA PRO A 405 9.82 -21.35 -20.01
C PRO A 405 9.33 -22.74 -19.60
N THR A 406 10.25 -23.61 -19.19
CA THR A 406 9.92 -25.01 -18.84
C THR A 406 9.01 -25.15 -17.62
N PHE A 407 8.95 -24.16 -16.73
CA PHE A 407 8.08 -24.21 -15.56
C PHE A 407 6.60 -24.27 -15.94
N ILE A 408 6.22 -23.71 -17.10
CA ILE A 408 4.81 -23.69 -17.55
C ILE A 408 4.29 -25.11 -17.74
N GLU A 409 5.14 -26.03 -18.22
CA GLU A 409 4.77 -27.45 -18.41
C GLU A 409 4.49 -28.19 -17.09
N THR A 410 4.86 -27.60 -15.95
CA THR A 410 4.62 -28.17 -14.62
C THR A 410 3.32 -27.68 -13.97
N LEU A 411 2.62 -26.72 -14.58
CA LEU A 411 1.44 -26.08 -14.01
C LEU A 411 0.16 -26.84 -14.39
N ALA A 412 -0.70 -27.06 -13.40
CA ALA A 412 -2.07 -27.51 -13.61
C ALA A 412 -2.98 -26.33 -14.00
N GLU A 413 -4.19 -26.62 -14.51
CA GLU A 413 -5.18 -25.58 -14.88
C GLU A 413 -5.64 -24.74 -13.69
N ASP A 414 -5.63 -25.31 -12.49
CA ASP A 414 -5.98 -24.68 -11.22
C ASP A 414 -4.74 -24.31 -10.38
N ALA A 415 -3.57 -24.28 -11.00
CA ALA A 415 -2.34 -23.98 -10.30
C ALA A 415 -2.39 -22.60 -9.62
N ASN A 416 -1.79 -22.55 -8.43
CA ASN A 416 -1.58 -21.33 -7.69
C ASN A 416 -0.69 -20.36 -8.48
N PRO A 417 -0.72 -19.05 -8.13
CA PRO A 417 0.10 -18.06 -8.81
C PRO A 417 1.59 -18.39 -8.78
N VAL A 418 2.29 -17.95 -9.82
CA VAL A 418 3.74 -18.04 -9.96
C VAL A 418 4.34 -16.72 -9.52
N LEU A 419 5.27 -16.77 -8.57
CA LEU A 419 6.06 -15.60 -8.19
C LEU A 419 7.08 -15.31 -9.29
N VAL A 420 7.24 -14.04 -9.62
CA VAL A 420 8.29 -13.57 -10.52
C VAL A 420 9.25 -12.73 -9.68
N ILE A 421 10.49 -13.18 -9.55
CA ILE A 421 11.47 -12.58 -8.65
C ILE A 421 12.66 -12.09 -9.48
N VAL A 422 12.93 -10.78 -9.40
CA VAL A 422 14.10 -10.15 -10.00
C VAL A 422 15.12 -9.84 -8.92
N GLU A 423 16.37 -10.25 -9.12
CA GLU A 423 17.50 -10.01 -8.24
C GLU A 423 18.67 -9.37 -9.00
N SER A 424 19.46 -8.55 -8.27
CA SER A 424 20.64 -7.87 -8.83
C SER A 424 21.77 -8.82 -9.17
#